data_AF-A0AAN5I611-F1
#
_entry.id   AF-A0AAN5I611-F1
#
_cell.length_a   1.000
_cell.length_b   1.000
_cell.length_c   1.000
_cell.angle_alpha   90.00
_cell.angle_beta   90.00
_cell.angle_gamma   90.00
#
_symmetry.space_group_name_H-M   'P 1'
#
loop_
_entity.id
_entity.type
_entity.pdbx_description
1 polymer ?
#
loop_
_entity_poly.entity_id
_entity_poly.type
_entity_poly.pdbx_seq_one_letter_code
_entity_poly.pdbx_strand_id
1 'polypeptide(L)'
;ISYSSGFRIYLTIQSSAGSNRSKVMERSAFRLLLSQAINPLILLHIPSFLNFFQATIFMLPEMVNRVSCIFGNIFPVSNPLLNVILSRDLSNSLKSQFTRRRKSSIAI
;
A
#
# COMPACT_ATOMS: atom_id res chain seq x y z
N ILE A 1 -41.44 -15.97 -9.30
CA ILE A 1 -40.25 -15.41 -8.62
C ILE A 1 -40.59 -13.96 -8.26
N SER A 2 -40.83 -13.69 -6.97
CA SER A 2 -41.52 -12.48 -6.52
C SER A 2 -40.67 -11.20 -6.66
N TYR A 3 -41.28 -10.11 -7.14
CA TYR A 3 -40.69 -8.77 -7.29
C TYR A 3 -39.92 -8.28 -6.04
N SER A 4 -40.39 -8.65 -4.84
CA SER A 4 -39.74 -8.40 -3.55
C SER A 4 -38.29 -8.91 -3.48
N SER A 5 -38.02 -10.08 -4.06
CA SER A 5 -36.69 -10.71 -4.05
C SER A 5 -35.71 -9.95 -4.94
N GLY A 6 -36.16 -9.49 -6.12
CA GLY A 6 -35.35 -8.69 -7.04
C GLY A 6 -34.98 -7.32 -6.47
N PHE A 7 -35.93 -6.65 -5.81
CA PHE A 7 -35.70 -5.36 -5.17
C PHE A 7 -34.70 -5.43 -4.01
N ARG A 8 -34.77 -6.49 -3.20
CA ARG A 8 -33.80 -6.74 -2.12
C ARG A 8 -32.38 -7.01 -2.64
N ILE A 9 -32.27 -7.73 -3.76
CA ILE A 9 -30.98 -7.97 -4.43
C ILE A 9 -30.42 -6.65 -4.96
N TYR A 10 -31.24 -5.83 -5.61
CA TYR A 10 -30.83 -4.51 -6.12
C TYR A 10 -30.30 -3.59 -5.01
N LEU A 11 -31.03 -3.46 -3.90
CA LEU A 11 -30.59 -2.66 -2.74
C LEU A 11 -29.32 -3.21 -2.08
N THR A 12 -29.18 -4.54 -2.03
CA THR A 12 -27.97 -5.19 -1.50
C THR A 12 -26.76 -4.90 -2.40
N ILE A 13 -26.93 -4.97 -3.72
CA ILE A 13 -25.88 -4.65 -4.70
C ILE A 13 -25.49 -3.18 -4.58
N GLN A 14 -26.46 -2.27 -4.54
CA GLN A 14 -26.24 -0.82 -4.44
C GLN A 14 -25.54 -0.43 -3.13
N SER A 15 -25.91 -1.05 -1.99
CA SER A 15 -25.20 -0.82 -0.72
C SER A 15 -23.81 -1.47 -0.66
N SER A 16 -23.60 -2.55 -1.41
CA SER A 16 -22.29 -3.24 -1.48
C SER A 16 -21.26 -2.48 -2.33
N ALA A 17 -21.70 -1.83 -3.42
CA ALA A 17 -20.86 -1.09 -4.36
C ALA A 17 -20.14 0.11 -3.73
N GLY A 18 -20.73 0.71 -2.69
CA GLY A 18 -20.14 1.82 -1.93
C GLY A 18 -19.78 1.45 -0.48
N SER A 19 -19.81 0.16 -0.13
CA SER A 19 -19.72 -0.25 1.28
C SER A 19 -18.44 0.28 1.92
N ASN A 20 -18.53 0.74 3.18
CA ASN A 20 -17.38 1.17 3.97
C ASN A 20 -16.24 0.15 3.98
N ARG A 21 -16.53 -1.13 3.69
CA ARG A 21 -15.56 -2.21 3.56
C ARG A 21 -14.70 -2.13 2.30
N SER A 22 -15.26 -1.80 1.13
CA SER A 22 -14.45 -1.59 -0.09
C SER A 22 -13.48 -0.43 0.14
N LYS A 23 -13.97 0.64 0.77
CA LYS A 23 -13.16 1.81 1.15
C LYS A 23 -12.01 1.45 2.11
N VAL A 24 -12.22 0.56 3.07
CA VAL A 24 -11.15 0.10 3.99
C VAL A 24 -10.07 -0.70 3.24
N MET A 25 -10.47 -1.52 2.27
CA MET A 25 -9.55 -2.31 1.46
C MET A 25 -8.74 -1.42 0.51
N GLU A 26 -9.42 -0.51 -0.19
CA GLU A 26 -8.79 0.51 -1.03
C GLU A 26 -7.81 1.38 -0.24
N ARG A 27 -8.17 1.80 0.98
CA ARG A 27 -7.24 2.53 1.87
C ARG A 27 -6.01 1.71 2.24
N SER A 28 -6.16 0.40 2.47
CA SER A 28 -5.05 -0.47 2.82
C SER A 28 -4.11 -0.70 1.63
N ALA A 29 -4.67 -0.93 0.44
CA ALA A 29 -3.91 -1.02 -0.80
C ALA A 29 -3.23 0.31 -1.16
N PHE A 30 -3.92 1.43 -0.97
CA PHE A 30 -3.36 2.76 -1.18
C PHE A 30 -2.19 3.05 -0.23
N ARG A 31 -2.29 2.69 1.06
CA ARG A 31 -1.17 2.82 2.00
C ARG A 31 0.04 1.98 1.57
N LEU A 32 -0.19 0.79 1.02
CA LEU A 32 0.87 -0.07 0.51
C LEU A 32 1.57 0.57 -0.70
N LEU A 33 0.81 1.03 -1.69
CA LEU A 33 1.33 1.72 -2.87
C LEU A 33 2.07 3.00 -2.48
N LEU A 34 1.51 3.77 -1.55
CA LEU A 34 2.12 4.99 -1.04
C LEU A 34 3.43 4.69 -0.33
N SER A 35 3.49 3.66 0.50
CA SER A 35 4.73 3.25 1.18
C SER A 35 5.79 2.78 0.18
N GLN A 36 5.40 2.04 -0.86
CA GLN A 36 6.30 1.61 -1.93
C GLN A 36 6.81 2.79 -2.76
N ALA A 37 6.02 3.84 -2.94
CA ALA A 37 6.42 5.05 -3.65
C ALA A 37 7.34 5.96 -2.80
N ILE A 38 7.04 6.11 -1.51
CA ILE A 38 7.82 6.96 -0.59
C ILE A 38 9.20 6.36 -0.31
N ASN A 39 9.30 5.03 -0.19
CA ASN A 39 10.55 4.36 0.16
C ASN A 39 11.74 4.67 -0.78
N PRO A 40 11.64 4.50 -2.12
CA PRO A 40 12.70 4.93 -3.04
C PRO A 40 12.85 6.44 -3.11
N LEU A 41 11.79 7.21 -2.89
CA LEU A 41 11.86 8.68 -2.85
C LEU A 41 12.82 9.16 -1.76
N ILE A 42 12.66 8.63 -0.54
CA ILE A 42 13.46 9.04 0.61
C ILE A 42 14.84 8.39 0.58
N LEU A 43 14.91 7.08 0.38
CA LEU A 43 16.16 6.33 0.55
C LEU A 43 17.07 6.34 -0.67
N LEU A 44 16.54 6.67 -1.85
CA LEU A 44 17.30 6.65 -3.10
C LEU A 44 17.35 8.03 -3.75
N HIS A 45 16.19 8.62 -4.03
CA HIS A 45 16.12 9.85 -4.82
C HIS A 45 16.68 11.07 -4.06
N ILE A 46 16.32 11.28 -2.79
CA ILE A 46 16.87 12.41 -2.00
C ILE A 46 18.41 12.34 -1.93
N PRO A 47 19.03 11.21 -1.52
CA PRO A 47 20.49 11.04 -1.56
C PRO A 47 21.10 11.29 -2.93
N SER A 48 20.45 10.79 -3.99
CA SER A 48 20.95 10.93 -5.37
C SER A 48 20.92 12.37 -5.84
N PHE A 49 19.87 13.12 -5.51
CA PHE A 49 19.79 14.55 -5.80
C PHE A 49 20.85 15.33 -5.05
N LEU A 50 21.07 15.06 -3.77
CA LEU A 50 22.12 15.72 -2.99
C LEU A 50 23.50 15.46 -3.58
N ASN A 51 23.79 14.22 -3.98
CA ASN A 51 25.04 13.87 -4.64
C ASN A 51 25.18 14.56 -6.02
N PHE A 52 24.09 14.69 -6.78
CA PHE A 52 24.09 15.42 -8.05
C PHE A 52 24.39 16.91 -7.86
N PHE A 53 23.75 17.55 -6.87
CA PHE A 53 24.03 18.95 -6.51
C PHE A 53 25.48 19.14 -6.04
N GLN A 54 26.01 18.17 -5.29
CA GLN A 54 27.41 18.15 -4.87
C GLN A 54 28.36 18.13 -6.07
N ALA A 55 28.05 17.31 -7.07
CA ALA A 55 28.88 17.17 -8.25
C ALA A 55 28.80 18.38 -9.20
N THR A 56 27.65 19.08 -9.23
CA THR A 56 27.36 20.05 -10.30
C THR A 56 27.37 21.51 -9.84
N ILE A 57 26.99 21.80 -8.60
CA ILE A 57 26.75 23.19 -8.15
C ILE A 57 27.68 23.62 -7.01
N PHE A 58 27.70 22.88 -5.89
CA PHE A 58 28.49 23.28 -4.71
C PHE A 58 28.93 22.09 -3.87
N MET A 59 30.11 22.18 -3.25
CA MET A 59 30.60 21.15 -2.34
C MET A 59 29.74 21.09 -1.06
N LEU A 60 29.11 19.94 -0.83
CA LEU A 60 28.38 19.63 0.40
C LEU A 60 29.32 19.03 1.46
N PRO A 61 29.00 19.17 2.77
CA PRO A 61 29.78 18.56 3.85
C PRO A 61 29.88 17.04 3.69
N GLU A 62 31.01 16.45 4.09
CA GLU A 62 31.25 15.00 3.98
C GLU A 62 30.18 14.15 4.69
N MET A 63 29.56 14.69 5.75
CA MET A 63 28.45 14.05 6.46
C MET A 63 27.26 13.74 5.54
N VAL A 64 26.99 14.60 4.55
CA VAL A 64 25.91 14.39 3.58
C VAL A 64 26.19 13.14 2.74
N ASN A 65 27.42 12.97 2.27
CA ASN A 65 27.82 11.79 1.50
C ASN A 65 27.72 10.51 2.34
N ARG A 66 28.18 10.54 3.61
CA ARG A 66 28.06 9.39 4.52
C ARG A 66 26.60 8.99 4.75
N VAL A 67 25.73 9.97 4.98
CA VAL A 67 24.28 9.75 5.13
C VAL A 67 23.66 9.18 3.85
N SER A 68 24.04 9.72 2.68
CA SER A 68 23.60 9.21 1.37
C SER A 68 23.99 7.74 1.17
N CYS A 69 25.23 7.36 1.52
CA CYS A 69 25.68 5.97 1.47
C CYS A 69 24.87 5.07 2.40
N ILE A 70 24.59 5.51 3.63
CA ILE A 70 23.79 4.72 4.59
C ILE A 70 22.38 4.48 4.03
N PHE A 71 21.72 5.52 3.51
CA PHE A 71 20.38 5.38 2.93
C PHE A 71 20.35 4.43 1.72
N GLY A 72 21.34 4.54 0.83
CA GLY A 72 21.47 3.64 -0.32
C GLY A 72 21.66 2.17 0.07
N ASN A 73 22.38 1.90 1.16
CA ASN A 73 22.56 0.54 1.68
C ASN A 73 21.34 -0.01 2.42
N ILE A 74 20.52 0.86 3.03
CA ILE A 74 19.28 0.46 3.70
C ILE A 74 18.18 0.12 2.69
N PHE A 75 18.13 0.83 1.56
CA PHE A 75 17.10 0.65 0.52
C PHE A 75 16.87 -0.81 0.06
N PRO A 76 17.90 -1.59 -0.33
CA PRO A 76 17.70 -2.97 -0.79
C PRO A 76 17.12 -3.89 0.29
N VAL A 77 17.25 -3.54 1.58
CA VAL A 77 16.67 -4.29 2.70
C VAL A 77 15.27 -3.79 3.05
N SER A 78 15.09 -2.47 3.11
CA SER A 78 13.81 -1.86 3.49
C SER A 78 12.71 -2.11 2.46
N ASN A 79 13.05 -2.09 1.17
CA ASN A 79 12.09 -2.24 0.08
C ASN A 79 11.36 -3.60 0.09
N PRO A 80 12.06 -4.76 0.12
CA PRO A 80 11.38 -6.04 0.25
C PRO A 80 10.70 -6.19 1.61
N LEU A 81 11.28 -5.66 2.69
CA LEU A 81 10.70 -5.77 4.03
C LEU A 81 9.33 -5.07 4.12
N LEU A 82 9.23 -3.83 3.64
CA LEU A 82 7.97 -3.09 3.56
C LEU A 82 6.95 -3.83 2.70
N ASN A 83 7.39 -4.39 1.58
CA ASN A 83 6.52 -5.13 0.70
C ASN A 83 5.97 -6.40 1.37
N VAL A 84 6.80 -7.16 2.09
CA VAL A 84 6.36 -8.37 2.81
C VAL A 84 5.41 -8.02 3.96
N ILE A 85 5.73 -7.02 4.78
CA ILE A 85 4.89 -6.64 5.94
C ILE A 85 3.53 -6.15 5.45
N LEU A 86 3.51 -5.19 4.52
CA LEU A 86 2.27 -4.58 4.04
C LEU A 86 1.44 -5.54 3.18
N SER A 87 2.09 -6.40 2.38
CA SER A 87 1.38 -7.42 1.60
C SER A 87 0.75 -8.48 2.49
N ARG A 88 1.39 -8.85 3.61
CA ARG A 88 0.79 -9.78 4.60
C ARG A 88 -0.45 -9.17 5.23
N ASP A 89 -0.41 -7.90 5.64
CA ASP A 89 -1.56 -7.22 6.23
C ASP A 89 -2.73 -7.12 5.24
N LEU A 90 -2.44 -6.81 3.97
CA LEU A 90 -3.43 -6.79 2.91
C LEU A 90 -3.99 -8.20 2.64
N SER A 91 -3.13 -9.21 2.54
CA SER A 91 -3.53 -10.60 2.26
C SER A 91 -4.36 -11.21 3.39
N ASN A 92 -4.02 -10.92 4.66
CA ASN A 92 -4.79 -11.32 5.82
C ASN A 92 -6.16 -10.63 5.85
N SER A 93 -6.20 -9.34 5.52
CA SER A 93 -7.45 -8.59 5.37
C SER A 93 -8.32 -9.21 4.27
N LEU A 94 -7.74 -9.59 3.12
CA LEU A 94 -8.46 -10.26 2.03
C LEU A 94 -8.96 -11.65 2.43
N LYS A 95 -8.12 -12.50 3.03
CA LYS A 95 -8.50 -13.86 3.45
C LYS A 95 -9.65 -13.88 4.46
N SER A 96 -9.61 -12.97 5.44
CA SER A 96 -10.71 -12.84 6.42
C SER A 96 -12.03 -12.49 5.74
N GLN A 97 -11.99 -11.71 4.66
CA GLN A 97 -13.17 -11.33 3.88
C GLN A 97 -13.70 -12.47 3.01
N PHE A 98 -12.83 -13.17 2.28
CA PHE A 98 -13.25 -14.33 1.47
C PHE A 98 -13.89 -15.42 2.35
N THR A 99 -13.31 -15.69 3.52
CA THR A 99 -13.83 -16.69 4.46
C THR A 99 -15.21 -16.29 5.00
N ARG A 100 -15.43 -15.00 5.31
CA ARG A 100 -16.75 -14.49 5.73
C ARG A 100 -17.79 -14.49 4.61
N ARG A 101 -17.41 -14.14 3.37
CA ARG A 101 -18.31 -14.26 2.20
C ARG A 101 -18.76 -15.69 1.99
N ARG A 102 -17.83 -16.66 2.09
CA ARG A 102 -18.14 -18.08 1.96
C ARG A 102 -19.11 -18.55 3.04
N LYS A 103 -18.92 -18.16 4.30
CA LYS A 103 -19.88 -18.47 5.39
C LYS A 103 -21.25 -17.85 5.17
N SER A 104 -21.32 -16.60 4.70
CA SER A 104 -22.60 -15.93 4.39
C SER A 104 -23.33 -16.55 3.20
N SER A 105 -22.60 -17.08 2.21
CA SER A 105 -23.19 -17.73 1.04
C SER A 105 -23.68 -19.16 1.31
N ILE A 106 -23.17 -19.82 2.36
CA ILE A 106 -23.59 -21.16 2.78
C ILE A 106 -24.77 -21.08 3.77
N ALA A 107 -24.95 -19.93 4.43
CA ALA A 107 -26.02 -19.70 5.40
C ALA A 107 -27.34 -19.17 4.77
N ILE A 108 -27.39 -19.05 3.44
CA ILE A 108 -28.58 -18.65 2.66
C ILE A 108 -29.13 -19.87 1.94
#